data_AF-A0A382EDL8-F1
#
_entry.id   AF-A0A382EDL8-F1
#
_cell.length_a   1.000
_cell.length_b   1.000
_cell.length_c   1.000
_cell.angle_alpha   90.00
_cell.angle_beta   90.00
_cell.angle_gamma   90.00
#
_symmetry.space_group_name_H-M   'P 1'
#
loop_
_entity.id
_entity.type
_entity.pdbx_description
1 polymer ?
#
loop_
_entity_poly.entity_id
_entity_poly.type
_entity_poly.pdbx_seq_one_letter_code
_entity_poly.pdbx_strand_id
1 'polypeptide(L)'
;MLKRVTNILFSNRLTGLLFIVFAIAMAIGTFLDAGQETSPTPYSRNIIYNAWWFEGIMLLFVVNFIGNIYRYDLLSKKKWATLILHLSWIFILVGAFLTRYVGYEGVMSIREGNIENSFISQKTYLTVYIDGDYEINGQIMRKPIEEHVDFSHRLNNKFRHSTDYNKIPVSIELTDFIKGAEEDVVYDENGEYYLKIVEST
;
A
#
# COMPACT_ATOMS: atom_id res chain seq x y z
N MET A 1 -27.61 25.17 10.21
CA MET A 1 -26.22 24.67 10.02
C MET A 1 -26.10 23.70 8.84
N LEU A 2 -26.94 22.64 8.78
CA LEU A 2 -26.90 21.61 7.75
C LEU A 2 -26.95 22.14 6.30
N LYS A 3 -27.87 23.08 6.00
CA LYS A 3 -27.97 23.73 4.67
C LYS A 3 -26.69 24.44 4.21
N ARG A 4 -25.90 25.01 5.14
CA ARG A 4 -24.63 25.68 4.79
C ARG A 4 -23.57 24.64 4.43
N VAL A 5 -23.48 23.57 5.21
CA VAL A 5 -22.54 22.46 4.96
C VAL A 5 -22.84 21.79 3.63
N THR A 6 -24.10 21.43 3.35
CA THR A 6 -24.49 20.81 2.07
C THR A 6 -24.22 21.75 0.88
N ASN A 7 -24.44 23.05 1.04
CA ASN A 7 -24.16 24.02 -0.03
C ASN A 7 -22.67 24.17 -0.34
N ILE A 8 -21.79 23.98 0.65
CA ILE A 8 -20.34 23.96 0.43
C ILE A 8 -19.93 22.62 -0.18
N LEU A 9 -20.42 21.52 0.38
CA LEU A 9 -20.11 20.15 -0.02
C LEU A 9 -20.50 19.84 -1.47
N PHE A 10 -21.57 20.46 -1.98
CA PHE A 10 -22.06 20.29 -3.35
C PHE A 10 -21.78 21.51 -4.23
N SER A 11 -20.67 22.22 -3.98
CA SER A 11 -20.29 23.39 -4.78
C SER A 11 -19.20 23.05 -5.80
N ASN A 12 -19.23 23.73 -6.95
CA ASN A 12 -18.17 23.63 -7.97
C ASN A 12 -16.84 24.19 -7.46
N ARG A 13 -16.89 25.13 -6.51
CA ARG A 13 -15.69 25.67 -5.85
C ARG A 13 -14.97 24.59 -5.07
N LEU A 14 -15.71 23.77 -4.33
CA LEU A 14 -15.14 22.62 -3.64
C LEU A 14 -14.59 21.60 -4.64
N THR A 15 -15.30 21.32 -5.73
CA THR A 15 -14.81 20.42 -6.79
C THR A 15 -13.45 20.87 -7.32
N GLY A 16 -13.31 22.17 -7.67
CA GLY A 16 -12.05 22.74 -8.13
C GLY A 16 -10.93 22.63 -7.09
N LEU A 17 -11.25 22.91 -5.82
CA LEU A 17 -10.30 22.75 -4.71
C LEU A 17 -9.85 21.29 -4.57
N LEU A 18 -10.78 20.33 -4.60
CA LEU A 18 -10.47 18.91 -4.51
C LEU A 18 -9.56 18.48 -5.66
N PHE A 19 -9.78 18.96 -6.89
CA PHE A 19 -8.89 18.68 -8.03
C PHE A 19 -7.50 19.23 -7.84
N ILE A 20 -7.37 20.45 -7.33
CA ILE A 20 -6.06 21.06 -7.06
C ILE A 20 -5.33 20.26 -5.97
N VAL A 21 -5.99 19.97 -4.85
CA VAL A 21 -5.38 19.21 -3.74
C VAL A 21 -5.00 17.80 -4.20
N PHE A 22 -5.87 17.13 -4.96
CA PHE A 22 -5.58 15.81 -5.52
C PHE A 22 -4.39 15.83 -6.49
N ALA A 23 -4.34 16.80 -7.41
CA ALA A 23 -3.23 16.95 -8.34
C ALA A 23 -1.91 17.27 -7.63
N ILE A 24 -1.93 18.14 -6.61
CA ILE A 24 -0.75 18.43 -5.78
C ILE A 24 -0.29 17.19 -5.03
N ALA A 25 -1.21 16.43 -4.42
CA ALA A 25 -0.88 15.19 -3.74
C ALA A 25 -0.22 14.16 -4.68
N MET A 26 -0.78 14.01 -5.89
CA MET A 26 -0.22 13.13 -6.92
C MET A 26 1.17 13.58 -7.36
N ALA A 27 1.36 14.89 -7.61
CA ALA A 27 2.65 15.45 -8.00
C ALA A 27 3.70 15.25 -6.90
N ILE A 28 3.34 15.51 -5.63
CA ILE A 28 4.21 15.24 -4.49
C ILE A 28 4.58 13.76 -4.44
N GLY A 29 3.61 12.85 -4.60
CA GLY A 29 3.86 11.40 -4.66
C GLY A 29 4.91 11.03 -5.72
N THR A 30 4.80 11.60 -6.93
CA THR A 30 5.80 11.41 -8.00
C THR A 30 7.19 11.91 -7.58
N PHE A 31 7.30 13.08 -6.95
CA PHE A 31 8.58 13.59 -6.47
C PHE A 31 9.16 12.79 -5.31
N LEU A 32 8.31 12.22 -4.45
CA LEU A 32 8.77 11.38 -3.35
C LEU A 32 9.43 10.09 -3.85
N ASP A 33 9.08 9.61 -5.03
CA ASP A 33 9.66 8.42 -5.64
C ASP A 33 10.68 8.73 -6.75
N ALA A 34 11.03 10.00 -6.94
CA ALA A 34 12.06 10.38 -7.89
C ALA A 34 13.40 9.67 -7.58
N GLY A 35 14.00 9.06 -8.60
CA GLY A 35 15.27 8.33 -8.48
C GLY A 35 15.16 6.96 -7.79
N GLN A 36 13.95 6.44 -7.59
CA GLN A 36 13.73 5.07 -7.12
C GLN A 36 13.60 4.10 -8.32
N GLU A 37 14.05 2.86 -8.14
CA GLU A 37 14.00 1.84 -9.21
C GLU A 37 12.57 1.44 -9.58
N THR A 38 11.67 1.48 -8.60
CA THR A 38 10.25 1.15 -8.77
C THR A 38 9.39 2.27 -8.19
N SER A 39 8.21 2.49 -8.79
CA SER A 39 7.22 3.45 -8.33
C SER A 39 5.81 2.89 -8.53
N PRO A 40 4.88 3.08 -7.59
CA PRO A 40 5.06 3.77 -6.31
C PRO A 40 5.85 2.91 -5.29
N THR A 41 6.75 3.55 -4.52
CA THR A 41 7.49 2.86 -3.46
C THR A 41 6.63 2.62 -2.22
N PRO A 42 7.01 1.68 -1.33
CA PRO A 42 6.37 1.53 -0.01
C PRO A 42 6.22 2.85 0.77
N TYR A 43 7.18 3.78 0.60
CA TYR A 43 7.16 5.09 1.24
C TYR A 43 6.01 5.98 0.74
N SER A 44 5.90 6.19 -0.58
CA SER A 44 4.84 7.03 -1.16
C SER A 44 3.47 6.36 -1.04
N ARG A 45 3.41 5.01 -1.09
CA ARG A 45 2.18 4.25 -0.81
C ARG A 45 1.67 4.56 0.59
N ASN A 46 2.50 4.43 1.62
CA ASN A 46 2.05 4.68 3.00
C ASN A 46 1.60 6.13 3.24
N ILE A 47 2.29 7.11 2.65
CA ILE A 47 2.06 8.53 3.00
C ILE A 47 1.00 9.19 2.12
N ILE A 48 0.88 8.78 0.86
CA ILE A 48 -0.06 9.35 -0.11
C ILE A 48 -1.09 8.29 -0.52
N TYR A 49 -0.70 7.30 -1.32
CA TYR A 49 -1.66 6.52 -2.11
C TYR A 49 -2.58 5.63 -1.26
N ASN A 50 -2.05 5.02 -0.21
CA ASN A 50 -2.78 4.17 0.74
C ASN A 50 -3.16 4.92 2.03
N ALA A 51 -2.89 6.22 2.12
CA ALA A 51 -3.23 6.99 3.29
C ALA A 51 -4.74 7.25 3.36
N TRP A 52 -5.28 7.24 4.60
CA TRP A 52 -6.70 7.46 4.85
C TRP A 52 -7.20 8.82 4.37
N TRP A 53 -6.34 9.86 4.42
CA TRP A 53 -6.72 11.21 4.03
C TRP A 53 -6.87 11.34 2.51
N PHE A 54 -6.04 10.64 1.74
CA PHE A 54 -6.09 10.65 0.28
C PHE A 54 -7.36 9.93 -0.22
N GLU A 55 -7.70 8.83 0.44
CA GLU A 55 -8.99 8.16 0.27
C GLU A 55 -10.17 9.05 0.67
N GLY A 56 -10.04 9.81 1.76
CA GLY A 56 -11.01 10.81 2.17
C GLY A 56 -11.29 11.85 1.06
N ILE A 57 -10.26 12.31 0.35
CA ILE A 57 -10.43 13.22 -0.81
C ILE A 57 -11.26 12.55 -1.91
N MET A 58 -10.97 11.29 -2.25
CA MET A 58 -11.72 10.54 -3.27
C MET A 58 -13.19 10.34 -2.86
N LEU A 59 -13.45 10.02 -1.60
CA LEU A 59 -14.81 9.91 -1.07
C LEU A 59 -15.54 11.26 -1.16
N LEU A 60 -14.87 12.36 -0.80
CA LEU A 60 -15.42 13.71 -0.93
C LEU A 60 -15.75 14.06 -2.38
N PHE A 61 -14.94 13.63 -3.35
CA PHE A 61 -15.27 13.76 -4.78
C PHE A 61 -16.55 13.03 -5.14
N VAL A 62 -16.70 11.76 -4.75
CA VAL A 62 -17.91 10.97 -5.04
C VAL A 62 -19.15 11.66 -4.47
N VAL A 63 -19.10 12.07 -3.20
CA VAL A 63 -20.21 12.77 -2.53
C VAL A 63 -20.51 14.11 -3.21
N ASN A 64 -19.47 14.87 -3.60
CA ASN A 64 -19.61 16.13 -4.31
C ASN A 64 -20.26 15.95 -5.70
N PHE A 65 -19.81 14.97 -6.49
CA PHE A 65 -20.36 14.69 -7.81
C PHE A 65 -21.81 14.22 -7.72
N ILE A 66 -22.15 13.32 -6.79
CA ILE A 66 -23.54 12.89 -6.57
C ILE A 66 -24.41 14.10 -6.21
N GLY A 67 -23.96 14.95 -5.29
CA GLY A 67 -24.71 16.16 -4.92
C GLY A 67 -24.87 17.16 -6.06
N ASN A 68 -23.86 17.31 -6.92
CA ASN A 68 -23.92 18.18 -8.09
C ASN A 68 -24.97 17.71 -9.11
N ILE A 69 -25.17 16.39 -9.27
CA ILE A 69 -26.21 15.85 -10.16
C ILE A 69 -27.60 16.38 -9.79
N TYR A 70 -27.95 16.35 -8.50
CA TYR A 70 -29.23 16.85 -8.02
C TYR A 70 -29.29 18.37 -7.97
N ARG A 71 -28.22 19.03 -7.50
CA ARG A 71 -28.18 20.49 -7.34
C ARG A 71 -28.36 21.24 -8.66
N TYR A 72 -27.80 20.72 -9.74
CA TYR A 72 -27.85 21.36 -11.06
C TYR A 72 -28.85 20.71 -12.01
N ASP A 73 -29.72 19.82 -11.51
CA ASP A 73 -30.72 19.10 -12.30
C ASP A 73 -30.11 18.47 -13.57
N LEU A 74 -29.03 17.70 -13.38
CA LEU A 74 -28.33 17.04 -14.49
C LEU A 74 -29.12 15.85 -15.06
N LEU A 75 -30.15 15.38 -14.35
CA LEU A 75 -31.06 14.33 -14.83
C LEU A 75 -31.95 14.80 -15.99
N SER A 76 -31.98 16.11 -16.27
CA SER A 76 -32.65 16.66 -17.45
C SER A 76 -32.06 16.11 -18.75
N LYS A 77 -32.92 15.68 -19.68
CA LYS A 77 -32.53 15.17 -21.01
C LYS A 77 -31.62 16.12 -21.80
N LYS A 78 -31.72 17.43 -21.56
CA LYS A 78 -30.90 18.45 -22.22
C LYS A 78 -29.43 18.43 -21.77
N LYS A 79 -29.12 17.86 -20.61
CA LYS A 79 -27.79 17.87 -19.98
C LYS A 79 -27.14 16.47 -19.95
N TRP A 80 -27.61 15.56 -20.78
CA TRP A 80 -27.22 14.16 -20.75
C TRP A 80 -25.70 13.95 -20.94
N ALA A 81 -25.05 14.76 -21.78
CA ALA A 81 -23.59 14.73 -21.94
C ALA A 81 -22.85 15.03 -20.62
N THR A 82 -23.28 16.07 -19.89
CA THR A 82 -22.69 16.44 -18.60
C THR A 82 -23.01 15.42 -17.51
N LEU A 83 -24.20 14.83 -17.54
CA LEU A 83 -24.60 13.76 -16.63
C LEU A 83 -23.71 12.53 -16.79
N ILE A 84 -23.49 12.08 -18.03
CA ILE A 84 -22.59 10.95 -18.33
C ILE A 84 -21.21 11.21 -17.76
N LEU A 85 -20.65 12.41 -18.00
CA LEU A 85 -19.33 12.76 -17.48
C LEU A 85 -19.26 12.62 -15.95
N HIS A 86 -20.27 13.08 -15.22
CA HIS A 86 -20.32 12.94 -13.76
C HIS A 86 -20.43 11.47 -13.33
N LEU A 87 -21.27 10.69 -14.00
CA LEU A 87 -21.41 9.26 -13.73
C LEU A 87 -20.10 8.50 -14.01
N SER A 88 -19.37 8.85 -15.07
CA SER A 88 -18.05 8.29 -15.37
C SER A 88 -17.06 8.56 -14.24
N TRP A 89 -17.00 9.80 -13.71
CA TRP A 89 -16.11 10.10 -12.59
C TRP A 89 -16.47 9.32 -11.33
N ILE A 90 -17.76 9.22 -11.01
CA ILE A 90 -18.23 8.42 -9.88
C ILE A 90 -17.84 6.94 -10.09
N PHE A 91 -18.07 6.41 -11.29
CA PHE A 91 -17.76 5.01 -11.61
C PHE A 91 -16.26 4.73 -11.52
N ILE A 92 -15.40 5.61 -12.04
CA ILE A 92 -13.94 5.49 -11.94
C ILE A 92 -13.49 5.49 -10.48
N LEU A 93 -14.00 6.41 -9.64
CA LEU A 93 -13.63 6.50 -8.23
C LEU A 93 -14.12 5.29 -7.41
N VAL A 94 -15.34 4.83 -7.66
CA VAL A 94 -15.88 3.62 -7.02
C VAL A 94 -15.12 2.37 -7.48
N GLY A 95 -14.77 2.30 -8.77
CA GLY A 95 -13.93 1.23 -9.32
C GLY A 95 -12.55 1.20 -8.66
N ALA A 96 -11.90 2.37 -8.51
CA ALA A 96 -10.62 2.49 -7.82
C ALA A 96 -10.69 2.08 -6.34
N PHE A 97 -11.79 2.41 -5.65
CA PHE A 97 -12.03 1.92 -4.30
C PHE A 97 -12.15 0.40 -4.26
N LEU A 98 -12.90 -0.20 -5.19
CA LEU A 98 -13.06 -1.65 -5.24
C LEU A 98 -11.74 -2.37 -5.53
N THR A 99 -10.96 -1.90 -6.51
CA THR A 99 -9.66 -2.51 -6.84
C THR A 99 -8.66 -2.40 -5.70
N ARG A 100 -8.70 -1.33 -4.90
CA ARG A 100 -7.83 -1.15 -3.74
C ARG A 100 -8.10 -2.16 -2.61
N TYR A 101 -9.36 -2.42 -2.30
CA TYR A 101 -9.72 -3.25 -1.14
C TYR A 101 -9.91 -4.72 -1.47
N VAL A 102 -10.33 -5.04 -2.70
CA VAL A 102 -10.69 -6.40 -3.12
C VAL A 102 -9.75 -6.93 -4.20
N GLY A 103 -9.01 -6.05 -4.88
CA GLY A 103 -8.10 -6.43 -5.96
C GLY A 103 -6.85 -7.18 -5.48
N TYR A 104 -6.32 -8.00 -6.38
CA TYR A 104 -5.02 -8.65 -6.24
C TYR A 104 -4.09 -8.10 -7.31
N GLU A 105 -2.90 -7.71 -6.89
CA GLU A 105 -1.87 -7.12 -7.75
C GLU A 105 -0.62 -7.99 -7.74
N GLY A 106 0.08 -8.01 -8.87
CA GLY A 106 1.29 -8.79 -9.01
C GLY A 106 1.88 -8.74 -10.41
N VAL A 107 3.02 -9.41 -10.55
CA VAL A 107 3.83 -9.45 -11.77
C VAL A 107 3.77 -10.85 -12.36
N MET A 108 3.36 -10.94 -13.62
CA MET A 108 3.36 -12.17 -14.40
C MET A 108 4.45 -12.10 -15.46
N SER A 109 5.46 -12.96 -15.33
CA SER A 109 6.58 -13.02 -16.28
C SER A 109 6.27 -13.99 -17.40
N ILE A 110 5.81 -13.49 -18.55
CA ILE A 110 5.47 -14.32 -19.72
C ILE A 110 6.64 -14.36 -20.68
N ARG A 111 7.17 -15.56 -20.97
CA ARG A 111 8.19 -15.77 -22.00
C ARG A 111 7.54 -15.88 -23.38
N GLU A 112 8.26 -15.45 -24.42
CA GLU A 112 7.78 -15.55 -25.80
C GLU A 112 7.44 -17.00 -26.17
N GLY A 113 6.27 -17.21 -26.76
CA GLY A 113 5.75 -18.53 -27.13
C GLY A 113 5.13 -19.35 -25.98
N ASN A 114 5.19 -18.87 -24.74
CA ASN A 114 4.64 -19.56 -23.57
C ASN A 114 3.36 -18.89 -23.05
N ILE A 115 2.58 -19.67 -22.29
CA ILE A 115 1.39 -19.22 -21.56
C ILE A 115 1.70 -19.42 -20.07
N GLU A 116 1.42 -18.42 -19.24
CA GLU A 116 1.53 -18.50 -17.79
C GLU A 116 0.15 -18.32 -17.16
N ASN A 117 -0.13 -19.09 -16.11
CA ASN A 117 -1.38 -19.01 -15.34
C ASN A 117 -1.15 -18.65 -13.87
N SER A 118 0.08 -18.25 -13.52
CA SER A 118 0.48 -17.85 -12.17
C SER A 118 1.20 -16.51 -12.21
N PHE A 119 1.14 -15.77 -11.11
CA PHE A 119 1.81 -14.48 -10.98
C PHE A 119 2.38 -14.32 -9.57
N ILE A 120 3.44 -13.52 -9.45
CA ILE A 120 4.08 -13.20 -8.18
C ILE A 120 3.35 -12.00 -7.59
N SER A 121 2.88 -12.10 -6.34
CA SER A 121 2.20 -10.97 -5.69
C SER A 121 3.14 -9.76 -5.58
N GLN A 122 2.60 -8.57 -5.83
CA GLN A 122 3.33 -7.31 -5.62
C GLN A 122 3.45 -6.97 -4.13
N LYS A 123 2.59 -7.57 -3.30
CA LYS A 123 2.59 -7.39 -1.85
C LYS A 123 3.77 -8.14 -1.23
N THR A 124 4.41 -7.52 -0.26
CA THR A 124 5.50 -8.14 0.50
C THR A 124 4.92 -8.79 1.76
N TYR A 125 5.42 -9.99 2.08
CA TYR A 125 5.00 -10.73 3.26
C TYR A 125 6.22 -11.04 4.12
N LEU A 126 6.07 -10.90 5.43
CA LEU A 126 6.99 -11.42 6.42
C LEU A 126 6.52 -12.81 6.80
N THR A 127 7.30 -13.81 6.40
CA THR A 127 7.07 -15.20 6.79
C THR A 127 7.95 -15.55 7.97
N VAL A 128 7.35 -15.97 9.07
CA VAL A 128 8.06 -16.42 10.28
C VAL A 128 7.76 -17.89 10.50
N TYR A 129 8.82 -18.69 10.64
CA TYR A 129 8.73 -20.09 11.00
C TYR A 129 9.13 -20.25 12.46
N ILE A 130 8.19 -20.70 13.30
CA ILE A 130 8.49 -21.05 14.68
C ILE A 130 8.69 -22.56 14.74
N ASP A 131 9.94 -22.94 15.06
CA ASP A 131 10.39 -24.31 15.25
C ASP A 131 10.67 -24.55 16.74
N GLY A 132 10.37 -25.76 17.21
CA GLY A 132 10.60 -26.17 18.58
C GLY A 132 10.44 -27.68 18.74
N ASP A 133 10.19 -28.11 19.97
CA ASP A 133 10.07 -29.52 20.39
C ASP A 133 8.62 -30.04 20.37
N TYR A 134 7.69 -29.28 19.79
CA TYR A 134 6.29 -29.69 19.75
C TYR A 134 6.07 -30.76 18.70
N GLU A 135 5.65 -31.94 19.15
CA GLU A 135 5.40 -33.09 18.29
C GLU A 135 3.93 -33.51 18.29
N ILE A 136 3.45 -33.90 17.11
CA ILE A 136 2.18 -34.59 16.94
C ILE A 136 2.49 -35.92 16.26
N ASN A 137 2.17 -37.04 16.93
CA ASN A 137 2.43 -38.40 16.44
C ASN A 137 3.91 -38.66 16.06
N GLY A 138 4.85 -38.10 16.83
CA GLY A 138 6.30 -38.26 16.60
C GLY A 138 6.85 -37.44 15.43
N GLN A 139 6.09 -36.47 14.92
CA GLN A 139 6.56 -35.51 13.92
C GLN A 139 6.67 -34.12 14.55
N ILE A 140 7.85 -33.50 14.43
CA ILE A 140 8.09 -32.12 14.86
C ILE A 140 7.24 -31.17 14.00
N MET A 141 6.48 -30.32 14.67
CA MET A 141 5.55 -29.39 14.04
C MET A 141 6.18 -28.00 13.93
N ARG A 142 6.16 -27.43 12.73
CA ARG A 142 6.50 -26.02 12.48
C ARG A 142 5.22 -25.19 12.46
N LYS A 143 5.23 -24.02 13.11
CA LYS A 143 4.14 -23.04 12.98
C LYS A 143 4.56 -21.93 12.00
N PRO A 144 4.05 -21.92 10.77
CA PRO A 144 4.25 -20.80 9.85
C PRO A 144 3.31 -19.65 10.19
N ILE A 145 3.82 -18.43 10.10
CA ILE A 145 3.08 -17.18 10.20
C ILE A 145 3.41 -16.38 8.95
N GLU A 146 2.41 -15.83 8.28
CA GLU A 146 2.59 -14.98 7.11
C GLU A 146 1.81 -13.69 7.33
N GLU A 147 2.53 -12.58 7.39
CA GLU A 147 1.96 -11.26 7.65
C GLU A 147 2.30 -10.30 6.53
N HIS A 148 1.30 -9.57 6.04
CA HIS A 148 1.51 -8.55 5.02
C HIS A 148 2.27 -7.35 5.60
N VAL A 149 3.34 -6.92 4.91
CA VAL A 149 4.17 -5.78 5.32
C VAL A 149 4.47 -4.88 4.12
N ASP A 150 4.63 -3.58 4.38
CA ASP A 150 5.02 -2.60 3.35
C ASP A 150 6.17 -1.73 3.88
N PHE A 151 7.28 -2.41 4.22
CA PHE A 151 8.43 -1.77 4.85
C PHE A 151 9.21 -0.89 3.87
N SER A 152 9.82 0.16 4.41
CA SER A 152 10.74 1.02 3.68
C SER A 152 11.85 1.52 4.58
N HIS A 153 13.08 1.52 4.11
CA HIS A 153 14.20 2.21 4.78
C HIS A 153 13.99 3.72 4.96
N ARG A 154 12.99 4.30 4.27
CA ARG A 154 12.60 5.71 4.39
C ARG A 154 11.44 5.91 5.36
N LEU A 155 10.87 4.83 5.91
CA LEU A 155 9.81 4.86 6.91
C LEU A 155 10.35 4.43 8.27
N ASN A 156 9.71 4.92 9.33
CA ASN A 156 9.87 4.34 10.65
C ASN A 156 8.96 3.10 10.74
N ASN A 157 9.46 1.97 10.25
CA ASN A 157 8.70 0.72 10.19
C ASN A 157 8.37 0.23 11.60
N LYS A 158 7.13 -0.23 11.79
CA LYS A 158 6.69 -0.84 13.04
C LYS A 158 5.99 -2.15 12.71
N PHE A 159 6.38 -3.21 13.40
CA PHE A 159 5.73 -4.50 13.28
C PHE A 159 5.80 -5.20 14.63
N ARG A 160 4.64 -5.72 15.06
CA ARG A 160 4.53 -6.53 16.26
C ARG A 160 3.46 -7.59 16.04
N HIS A 161 3.83 -8.84 16.23
CA HIS A 161 2.92 -9.97 16.17
C HIS A 161 3.08 -10.81 17.44
N SER A 162 1.97 -11.16 18.08
CA SER A 162 1.96 -12.01 19.27
C SER A 162 1.19 -13.28 18.99
N THR A 163 1.83 -14.42 19.27
CA THR A 163 1.27 -15.74 19.04
C THR A 163 1.69 -16.68 20.17
N ASP A 164 1.37 -17.96 20.03
CA ASP A 164 1.90 -19.03 20.87
C ASP A 164 2.55 -20.14 20.03
N TYR A 165 3.39 -20.94 20.66
CA TYR A 165 3.83 -22.23 20.15
C TYR A 165 3.83 -23.21 21.31
N ASN A 166 3.03 -24.29 21.22
CA ASN A 166 2.82 -25.23 22.32
C ASN A 166 2.43 -24.54 23.66
N LYS A 167 1.50 -23.57 23.61
CA LYS A 167 1.07 -22.71 24.74
C LYS A 167 2.15 -21.81 25.32
N ILE A 168 3.35 -21.77 24.75
CA ILE A 168 4.40 -20.83 25.11
C ILE A 168 4.17 -19.55 24.30
N PRO A 169 3.98 -18.38 24.94
CA PRO A 169 3.77 -17.14 24.23
C PRO A 169 5.05 -16.72 23.48
N VAL A 170 4.89 -16.32 22.22
CA VAL A 170 5.96 -15.81 21.35
C VAL A 170 5.56 -14.43 20.85
N SER A 171 6.44 -13.45 21.03
CA SER A 171 6.27 -12.10 20.49
C SER A 171 7.37 -11.81 19.48
N ILE A 172 6.97 -11.44 18.28
CA ILE A 172 7.85 -11.06 17.19
C ILE A 172 7.71 -9.55 17.02
N GLU A 173 8.83 -8.83 17.05
CA GLU A 173 8.86 -7.37 16.90
C GLU A 173 9.99 -6.99 15.95
N LEU A 174 9.72 -6.02 15.06
CA LEU A 174 10.75 -5.44 14.21
C LEU A 174 11.56 -4.42 15.03
N THR A 175 12.83 -4.70 15.21
CA THR A 175 13.77 -3.81 15.92
C THR A 175 14.36 -2.77 15.00
N ASP A 176 14.85 -3.18 13.82
CA ASP A 176 15.45 -2.29 12.83
C ASP A 176 15.24 -2.81 11.40
N PHE A 177 15.21 -1.92 10.43
CA PHE A 177 15.08 -2.24 9.00
C PHE A 177 16.21 -1.60 8.22
N ILE A 178 17.20 -2.42 7.85
CA ILE A 178 18.39 -1.99 7.12
C ILE A 178 18.24 -2.40 5.66
N LYS A 179 18.28 -1.42 4.74
CA LYS A 179 18.27 -1.70 3.30
C LYS A 179 19.65 -2.19 2.87
N GLY A 180 19.68 -3.34 2.19
CA GLY A 180 20.93 -3.90 1.65
C GLY A 180 21.88 -4.34 2.77
N ALA A 181 21.35 -4.93 3.84
CA ALA A 181 22.19 -5.47 4.91
C ALA A 181 23.16 -6.50 4.33
N GLU A 182 24.44 -6.32 4.64
CA GLU A 182 25.52 -7.23 4.32
C GLU A 182 26.23 -7.66 5.60
N GLU A 183 26.77 -8.88 5.60
CA GLU A 183 27.61 -9.33 6.70
C GLU A 183 29.00 -8.70 6.56
N ASP A 184 29.48 -8.07 7.63
CA ASP A 184 30.83 -7.52 7.68
C ASP A 184 31.57 -7.95 8.96
N VAL A 185 32.90 -8.01 8.87
CA VAL A 185 33.80 -8.31 9.97
C VAL A 185 33.97 -7.06 10.83
N VAL A 186 33.53 -7.14 12.08
CA VAL A 186 33.72 -6.10 13.09
C VAL A 186 34.91 -6.47 13.98
N TYR A 187 35.72 -5.49 14.36
CA TYR A 187 36.86 -5.72 15.24
C TYR A 187 36.40 -6.17 16.64
N ASP A 188 36.98 -7.28 17.12
CA ASP A 188 36.83 -7.79 18.49
C ASP A 188 38.20 -8.26 18.99
N GLU A 189 38.60 -7.76 20.17
CA GLU A 189 39.88 -8.11 20.81
C GLU A 189 39.98 -9.61 21.13
N ASN A 190 38.84 -10.29 21.32
CA ASN A 190 38.77 -11.73 21.62
C ASN A 190 38.16 -12.54 20.46
N GLY A 191 38.03 -11.94 19.27
CA GLY A 191 37.40 -12.55 18.10
C GLY A 191 38.29 -13.58 17.40
N GLU A 192 37.68 -14.37 16.52
CA GLU A 192 38.41 -15.27 15.62
C GLU A 192 39.08 -14.51 14.48
N TYR A 193 40.21 -15.04 13.96
CA TYR A 193 40.93 -14.42 12.85
C TYR A 193 40.23 -14.68 11.52
N TYR A 194 39.72 -13.63 10.88
CA TYR A 194 39.15 -13.66 9.54
C TYR A 194 40.08 -12.99 8.51
N LEU A 195 40.18 -13.57 7.31
CA LEU A 195 40.79 -12.92 6.15
C LEU A 195 39.67 -12.30 5.30
N LYS A 196 39.46 -10.99 5.42
CA LYS A 196 38.53 -10.24 4.55
C LYS A 196 39.22 -9.88 3.24
N ILE A 197 38.80 -10.51 2.15
CA ILE A 197 39.23 -10.16 0.79
C ILE A 197 38.21 -9.17 0.24
N VAL A 198 38.67 -7.98 -0.17
CA VAL A 198 37.82 -6.93 -0.71
C VAL A 198 38.15 -6.77 -2.19
N GLU A 199 37.14 -6.89 -3.06
CA GLU A 199 37.24 -6.59 -4.48
C GLU A 199 36.64 -5.21 -4.75
N SER A 200 37.33 -4.39 -5.55
CA SER A 200 36.80 -3.11 -6.04
C SER A 200 35.86 -3.38 -7.21
N THR A 201 34.56 -3.17 -7.04
CA THR A 201 33.58 -3.18 -8.14
C THR A 201 33.32 -1.79 -8.67
#